data_AF-A0A7C5U4L5-F1
#
_entry.id   AF-A0A7C5U4L5-F1
#
_cell.length_a   1.000
_cell.length_b   1.000
_cell.length_c   1.000
_cell.angle_alpha   90.00
_cell.angle_beta   90.00
_cell.angle_gamma   90.00
#
_symmetry.space_group_name_H-M   'P 1'
#
loop_
_entity.id
_entity.type
_entity.pdbx_description
1 polymer ?
#
loop_
_entity_poly.entity_id
_entity_poly.type
_entity_poly.pdbx_seq_one_letter_code
_entity_poly.pdbx_strand_id
1 'polypeptide(L)' 'MKTQVHVSIDVYDLYLRFVESGVFLVTVSDVARLLAISTRSAGRILSKMCELGLATRLSKNTYRLLKF' A
#
# COMPACT_ATOMS: atom_id res chain seq x y z
N MET A 1 -0.59 17.85 25.94
CA MET A 1 -0.83 18.25 24.53
C MET A 1 -0.51 17.04 23.65
N LYS A 2 -1.45 16.54 22.83
CA LYS A 2 -1.15 15.47 21.87
C LYS A 2 -0.65 16.11 20.58
N THR A 3 0.63 15.95 20.28
CA THR A 3 1.20 16.37 18.99
C THR A 3 0.66 15.44 17.90
N GLN A 4 -0.18 15.97 17.01
CA GLN A 4 -0.60 15.24 15.80
C GLN A 4 0.46 15.43 14.72
N VAL A 5 1.05 14.32 14.28
CA VAL A 5 1.96 14.30 13.12
C VAL A 5 1.13 13.88 11.90
N HIS A 6 1.08 14.75 10.89
CA HIS A 6 0.48 14.43 9.60
C HIS A 6 1.56 13.85 8.67
N VAL A 7 1.27 12.68 8.09
CA VAL A 7 2.14 12.01 7.12
C VAL A 7 1.38 11.86 5.81
N SER A 8 1.97 12.36 4.73
CA SER A 8 1.47 12.18 3.37
C SER A 8 2.28 11.09 2.68
N ILE A 9 1.60 10.18 1.99
CA ILE A 9 2.22 9.10 1.23
C ILE A 9 1.81 9.27 -0.22
N ASP A 10 2.80 9.34 -1.12
CA ASP A 10 2.56 9.23 -2.54
C ASP A 10 2.33 7.74 -2.88
N VAL A 11 1.08 7.43 -3.23
CA VAL A 11 0.65 6.06 -3.52
C VAL A 11 1.24 5.55 -4.83
N TYR A 12 1.49 6.44 -5.80
CA TYR A 12 2.03 6.07 -7.09
C TYR A 12 3.53 5.76 -6.98
N ASP A 13 4.28 6.62 -6.28
CA ASP A 13 5.70 6.36 -5.97
C ASP A 13 5.88 5.05 -5.19
N LEU A 14 5.02 4.80 -4.19
CA LEU A 14 5.05 3.55 -3.45
C LEU A 14 4.77 2.33 -4.34
N TYR A 15 3.82 2.43 -5.27
CA TYR A 15 3.54 1.39 -6.25
C TYR A 15 4.77 1.11 -7.14
N LEU A 16 5.42 2.16 -7.67
CA LEU A 16 6.61 2.01 -8.52
C LEU A 16 7.71 1.25 -7.78
N ARG A 17 8.00 1.61 -6.53
CA ARG A 17 9.01 0.91 -5.70
C ARG A 17 8.71 -0.58 -5.53
N PHE A 18 7.44 -0.95 -5.37
CA PHE A 18 7.07 -2.38 -5.31
C PHE A 18 7.28 -3.09 -6.65
N VAL A 19 6.89 -2.47 -7.75
CA VAL A 19 7.05 -3.06 -9.09
C VAL A 19 8.54 -3.20 -9.46
N GLU A 20 9.35 -2.17 -9.18
CA GLU A 20 10.79 -2.17 -9.42
C GLU A 20 11.53 -3.22 -8.59
N SER A 21 11.04 -3.50 -7.37
CA SER A 21 11.57 -4.58 -6.52
C SER A 21 11.05 -5.98 -6.89
N GLY A 22 10.21 -6.10 -7.94
CA GLY A 22 9.64 -7.37 -8.38
C GLY A 22 8.53 -7.92 -7.47
N VAL A 23 8.00 -7.09 -6.57
CA VAL A 23 6.95 -7.47 -5.63
C VAL A 23 5.58 -7.25 -6.27
N PHE A 24 4.96 -8.34 -6.74
CA PHE A 24 3.62 -8.28 -7.37
C PHE A 24 2.49 -8.74 -6.46
N LEU A 25 2.80 -9.34 -5.32
CA LEU A 25 1.82 -9.81 -4.35
C LEU A 25 2.15 -9.18 -3.00
N VAL A 26 1.23 -8.38 -2.48
CA VAL A 26 1.45 -7.57 -1.29
C VAL A 26 0.31 -7.80 -0.31
N THR A 27 0.65 -8.01 0.96
CA THR A 27 -0.35 -8.05 2.02
C THR A 27 -0.42 -6.72 2.78
N VAL A 28 -1.56 -6.48 3.43
CA VAL A 28 -1.74 -5.36 4.35
C VAL A 28 -0.64 -5.33 5.43
N SER A 29 -0.22 -6.50 5.91
CA SER A 29 0.83 -6.63 6.92
C SER A 29 2.21 -6.26 6.38
N ASP A 30 2.51 -6.57 5.12
CA ASP A 30 3.80 -6.22 4.51
C ASP A 30 3.94 -4.71 4.34
N VAL A 31 2.89 -4.04 3.86
CA VAL A 31 2.86 -2.57 3.74
C VAL A 31 2.93 -1.90 5.12
N ALA A 32 2.19 -2.43 6.09
CA ALA A 32 2.23 -1.93 7.48
C ALA A 32 3.64 -2.00 8.06
N ARG A 33 4.34 -3.12 7.83
CA ARG A 33 5.73 -3.33 8.27
C ARG A 33 6.69 -2.40 7.53
N LEU A 34 6.60 -2.33 6.21
CA LEU A 34 7.49 -1.52 5.36
C LEU A 34 7.44 -0.03 5.73
N LEU A 35 6.24 0.48 5.99
CA LEU A 35 6.02 1.91 6.26
C LEU A 35 5.96 2.24 7.76
N ALA A 36 6.12 1.25 8.64
CA ALA A 36 5.93 1.39 10.09
C ALA A 36 4.60 2.06 10.47
N ILE A 37 3.50 1.66 9.82
CA ILE A 37 2.14 2.19 10.04
C ILE A 37 1.17 1.10 10.51
N SER A 38 -0.01 1.52 10.98
CA SER A 38 -1.07 0.57 11.31
C SER A 38 -1.56 -0.21 10.08
N THR A 39 -2.01 -1.45 10.30
CA THR A 39 -2.67 -2.26 9.26
C THR A 39 -3.91 -1.58 8.68
N ARG A 40 -4.60 -0.75 9.46
CA ARG A 40 -5.72 0.07 8.98
C ARG A 40 -5.25 1.10 7.93
N SER A 41 -4.17 1.83 8.21
CA SER A 41 -3.59 2.80 7.26
C SER A 41 -3.05 2.09 6.01
N ALA A 42 -2.33 0.99 6.18
CA ALA A 42 -1.84 0.16 5.08
C ALA A 42 -2.98 -0.35 4.18
N GLY A 43 -4.08 -0.81 4.77
CA GLY A 43 -5.27 -1.22 4.03
C GLY A 43 -5.90 -0.08 3.23
N ARG A 44 -5.91 1.16 3.76
CA ARG A 44 -6.38 2.34 3.01
C ARG A 44 -5.48 2.65 1.82
N ILE A 45 -4.17 2.52 1.97
CA ILE A 45 -3.21 2.71 0.87
C ILE A 45 -3.44 1.69 -0.24
N LEU A 46 -3.53 0.39 0.10
CA LEU A 46 -3.78 -0.67 -0.88
C LEU A 46 -5.15 -0.54 -1.56
N SER A 47 -6.18 -0.16 -0.81
CA SER A 47 -7.49 0.18 -1.42
C SER A 47 -7.37 1.37 -2.36
N LYS A 48 -6.58 2.40 -2.02
CA LYS A 48 -6.35 3.55 -2.91
C LYS A 48 -5.60 3.13 -4.18
N MET A 49 -4.64 2.22 -4.09
CA MET A 49 -3.99 1.62 -5.27
C MET A 49 -5.00 0.91 -6.18
N CYS A 50 -5.98 0.21 -5.61
CA CYS A 50 -7.06 -0.39 -6.42
C CYS A 50 -7.92 0.66 -7.12
N GLU A 51 -8.32 1.73 -6.42
CA GLU A 51 -9.09 2.83 -7.02
C GLU A 51 -8.33 3.49 -8.18
N LEU A 52 -7.00 3.54 -8.12
CA LEU A 52 -6.14 4.11 -9.15
C LEU A 52 -5.80 3.11 -10.28
N GLY A 53 -6.31 1.88 -10.23
CA GLY A 53 -5.98 0.85 -11.24
C GLY A 53 -4.55 0.31 -11.15
N LEU A 54 -3.86 0.51 -10.03
CA LEU A 54 -2.48 0.04 -9.79
C LEU A 54 -2.44 -1.36 -9.16
N ALA A 55 -3.54 -1.80 -8.56
CA ALA A 55 -3.65 -3.08 -7.88
C ALA A 55 -5.04 -3.70 -8.02
N THR A 56 -5.15 -5.02 -7.86
CA THR A 56 -6.41 -5.75 -7.72
C THR A 56 -6.43 -6.46 -6.38
N ARG A 57 -7.54 -6.35 -5.67
CA ARG A 57 -7.75 -7.07 -4.41
C ARG A 57 -8.01 -8.56 -4.70
N LEU A 58 -7.22 -9.44 -4.09
CA LEU A 58 -7.40 -10.89 -4.18
C LEU A 58 -8.16 -11.46 -2.99
N SER A 59 -7.92 -10.91 -1.79
CA SER A 59 -8.56 -11.34 -0.55
C SER A 59 -8.77 -10.16 0.40
N LYS A 60 -9.28 -10.42 1.60
CA LYS A 60 -9.43 -9.40 2.64
C LYS A 60 -8.12 -8.62 2.89
N ASN A 61 -6.98 -9.33 2.86
CA ASN A 61 -5.67 -8.79 3.26
C ASN A 61 -4.60 -8.86 2.17
N THR A 62 -4.92 -9.39 0.99
CA THR A 62 -3.94 -9.67 -0.09
C THR A 62 -4.34 -8.95 -1.36
N TYR A 63 -3.36 -8.31 -1.99
CA TYR A 63 -3.50 -7.51 -3.19
C TYR A 63 -2.44 -7.94 -4.22
N ARG A 64 -2.82 -7.94 -5.49
CA ARG A 64 -1.90 -8.12 -6.62
C ARG A 64 -1.65 -6.77 -7.27
N LEU A 65 -0.40 -6.36 -7.39
CA LEU A 65 -0.05 -5.16 -8.15
C LEU A 65 -0.14 -5.47 -9.65
N LEU A 66 -0.64 -4.50 -10.41
CA LEU A 66 -0.80 -4.61 -11.86
C LEU A 66 0.46 -4.04 -12.51
N LYS A 67 1.09 -4.78 -13.42
CA LYS A 67 2.22 -4.28 -14.19
C LYS A 67 1.69 -3.62 -15.47
N PHE A 68 2.11 -2.38 -15.72
CA PHE A 68 1.98 -1.75 -17.03
C PHE A 68 3.19 -2.12 -17.90
#